data_AF-A0AAV6I287-F1
#
_entry.id   AF-A0AAV6I287-F1
#
_cell.length_a   1.000
_cell.length_b   1.000
_cell.length_c   1.000
_cell.angle_alpha   90.00
_cell.angle_beta   90.00
_cell.angle_gamma   90.00
#
_symmetry.space_group_name_H-M   'P 1'
#
loop_
_entity.id
_entity.type
_entity.pdbx_description
1 polymer ?
#
loop_
_entity_poly.entity_id
_entity_poly.type
_entity_poly.pdbx_seq_one_letter_code
_entity_poly.pdbx_strand_id
1 'polypeptide(L)'
;MTVDIENEISIVHNFIRDNYRSKFPELQSLVYHPIDYARLVKKIGNETDLTLVDLDGLLPSATIMVVSITASTTSGKRLPEQVLQNTIDACDCSLALDLSRKKVLDFLETRMGHIAPNLSVIVGSAVAAKLMVTAGGLSPLANLPSCIVRLLGAKKTNLAGFSTVTTSQFRVGYIEQTDIFQSTPPSLRMRTCRLLAGKSILAARIDSVSGHPTGNKGRALRDKILKTIEKWQEPPPAKRPKPLLVPDCKPKKKRGGWRLRRMKQRYAITDMRKMANRIQFGVAEETYLGDGIGEGYGMLGQALRVSIAKSKLAAKLAKK
;
A
#
# COMPACT_ATOMS: atom_id res chain seq x y z
N MET A 1 -3.92 9.31 29.30
CA MET A 1 -4.29 7.99 29.86
C MET A 1 -4.19 6.88 28.82
N THR A 2 -4.99 6.86 27.73
CA THR A 2 -4.92 5.74 26.77
C THR A 2 -3.62 5.66 25.97
N VAL A 3 -3.08 6.82 25.58
CA VAL A 3 -1.76 6.90 24.90
C VAL A 3 -0.65 6.43 25.83
N ASP A 4 -0.77 6.72 27.13
CA ASP A 4 0.20 6.29 28.14
C ASP A 4 0.19 4.76 28.28
N ILE A 5 -1.00 4.14 28.28
CA ILE A 5 -1.14 2.67 28.25
C ILE A 5 -0.49 2.07 26.99
N GLU A 6 -0.62 2.70 25.81
CA GLU A 6 0.05 2.22 24.60
C GLU A 6 1.58 2.31 24.70
N ASN A 7 2.09 3.41 25.26
CA ASN A 7 3.52 3.60 25.48
C ASN A 7 4.05 2.57 26.48
N GLU A 8 3.33 2.32 27.58
CA GLU A 8 3.66 1.29 28.56
C GLU A 8 3.67 -0.10 27.94
N ILE A 9 2.66 -0.46 27.13
CA ILE A 9 2.64 -1.73 26.39
C ILE A 9 3.88 -1.84 25.48
N SER A 10 4.30 -0.76 24.83
CA SER A 10 5.50 -0.76 23.99
C SER A 10 6.79 -0.94 24.80
N ILE A 11 6.88 -0.34 25.98
CA ILE A 11 8.04 -0.49 26.88
C ILE A 11 8.12 -1.93 27.39
N VAL A 12 7.00 -2.47 27.89
CA VAL A 12 6.89 -3.85 28.36
C VAL A 12 7.21 -4.84 27.23
N HIS A 13 6.74 -4.58 26.01
CA HIS A 13 7.06 -5.41 24.85
C HIS A 13 8.56 -5.45 24.54
N ASN A 14 9.25 -4.31 24.60
CA ASN A 14 10.70 -4.27 24.43
C ASN A 14 11.41 -5.06 25.54
N PHE A 15 10.94 -4.95 26.79
CA PHE A 15 11.49 -5.71 27.91
C PHE A 15 11.33 -7.23 27.72
N ILE A 16 10.13 -7.70 27.35
CA ILE A 16 9.88 -9.13 27.08
C ILE A 16 10.79 -9.60 25.95
N ARG A 17 10.88 -8.82 24.87
CA ARG A 17 11.70 -9.13 23.70
C ARG A 17 13.17 -9.26 24.04
N ASP A 18 13.72 -8.33 24.80
CA ASP A 18 15.16 -8.31 25.10
C ASP A 18 15.55 -9.50 26.00
N ASN A 19 14.68 -9.89 26.95
CA ASN A 19 14.89 -11.07 27.79
C ASN A 19 14.69 -12.38 27.03
N TYR A 20 13.66 -12.48 26.18
CA TYR A 20 13.32 -13.72 25.46
C TYR A 20 14.20 -13.96 24.22
N ARG A 21 14.97 -12.95 23.80
CA ARG A 21 15.92 -13.03 22.67
C ARG A 21 16.95 -14.14 22.80
N SER A 22 17.38 -14.46 24.01
CA SER A 22 18.37 -15.53 24.26
C SER A 22 17.80 -16.93 24.00
N LYS A 23 16.47 -17.09 24.13
CA LYS A 23 15.76 -18.35 23.83
C LYS A 23 15.26 -18.42 22.39
N PHE A 24 14.65 -17.36 21.87
CA PHE A 24 14.07 -17.38 20.53
C PHE A 24 14.29 -16.03 19.82
N PRO A 25 15.49 -15.80 19.27
CA PRO A 25 15.83 -14.51 18.67
C PRO A 25 15.01 -14.18 17.42
N GLU A 26 14.60 -15.19 16.65
CA GLU A 26 13.85 -15.02 15.40
C GLU A 26 12.40 -14.60 15.65
N LEU A 27 11.84 -14.90 16.83
CA LEU A 27 10.43 -14.63 17.16
C LEU A 27 10.04 -13.16 16.99
N GLN A 28 10.96 -12.24 17.28
CA GLN A 28 10.78 -10.81 17.10
C GLN A 28 10.47 -10.46 15.63
N SER A 29 11.13 -11.13 14.69
CA SER A 29 10.93 -10.88 13.27
C SER A 29 9.62 -11.46 12.76
N LEU A 30 9.14 -12.54 13.39
CA LEU A 30 7.96 -13.30 12.99
C LEU A 30 6.65 -12.71 13.52
N VAL A 31 6.66 -12.07 14.68
CA VAL A 31 5.46 -11.48 15.29
C VAL A 31 5.71 -10.03 15.67
N TYR A 32 5.10 -9.11 14.92
CA TYR A 32 5.22 -7.67 15.17
C TYR A 32 4.22 -7.11 16.20
N HIS A 33 3.09 -7.79 16.40
CA HIS A 33 2.05 -7.27 17.28
C HIS A 33 2.41 -7.53 18.75
N PRO A 34 2.50 -6.51 19.62
CA PRO A 34 3.00 -6.65 20.99
C PRO A 34 2.21 -7.66 21.84
N ILE A 35 0.87 -7.61 21.74
CA ILE A 35 0.00 -8.47 22.54
C ILE A 35 0.06 -9.92 22.05
N ASP A 36 0.17 -10.14 20.75
CA ASP A 36 0.25 -11.50 20.20
C ASP A 36 1.60 -12.13 20.55
N TYR A 37 2.67 -11.32 20.53
CA TYR A 37 3.99 -11.71 20.99
C TYR A 37 3.96 -12.13 22.47
N ALA A 38 3.37 -11.33 23.36
CA ALA A 38 3.25 -11.65 24.78
C ALA A 38 2.45 -12.95 25.03
N ARG A 39 1.34 -13.17 24.31
CA ARG A 39 0.57 -14.42 24.39
C ARG A 39 1.38 -15.62 23.96
N LEU A 40 2.14 -15.48 22.88
CA LEU A 40 2.98 -16.54 22.33
C LEU A 40 4.12 -16.90 23.28
N VAL A 41 4.82 -15.90 23.81
CA VAL A 41 5.89 -16.10 24.81
C VAL A 41 5.34 -16.79 26.06
N LYS A 42 4.18 -16.36 26.57
CA LYS A 42 3.53 -17.01 27.72
C LYS A 42 3.19 -18.47 27.46
N LYS A 43 2.73 -18.80 26.25
CA LYS A 43 2.34 -20.16 25.86
C LYS A 43 3.53 -21.08 25.62
N ILE A 44 4.59 -20.58 24.98
CA ILE A 44 5.81 -21.36 24.69
C ILE A 44 6.66 -21.55 25.97
N GLY A 45 6.76 -20.53 26.82
CA GLY A 45 7.54 -20.59 28.06
C GLY A 45 8.99 -21.02 27.80
N ASN A 46 9.44 -22.11 28.43
CA ASN A 46 10.76 -22.70 28.24
C ASN A 46 10.77 -23.99 27.40
N GLU A 47 9.62 -24.40 26.84
CA GLU A 47 9.50 -25.62 26.05
C GLU A 47 10.34 -25.56 24.77
N THR A 48 10.94 -26.69 24.41
CA THR A 48 11.74 -26.86 23.18
C THR A 48 10.91 -27.42 22.04
N ASP A 49 9.95 -28.29 22.35
CA ASP A 49 9.10 -28.96 21.36
C ASP A 49 7.77 -28.22 21.22
N LEU A 50 7.64 -27.42 20.17
CA LEU A 50 6.41 -26.65 19.92
C LEU A 50 5.19 -27.52 19.54
N THR A 51 5.38 -28.80 19.22
CA THR A 51 4.27 -29.73 18.98
C THR A 51 3.45 -30.02 20.23
N LEU A 52 4.05 -29.85 21.41
CA LEU A 52 3.38 -30.05 22.70
C LEU A 52 2.56 -28.82 23.12
N VAL A 53 2.81 -27.67 22.49
CA VAL A 53 2.15 -26.41 22.82
C VAL A 53 1.02 -26.16 21.83
N ASP A 54 -0.20 -26.07 22.34
CA ASP A 54 -1.34 -25.67 21.54
C ASP A 54 -1.28 -24.16 21.23
N LEU A 55 -0.99 -23.86 19.97
CA LEU A 55 -0.91 -22.50 19.41
C LEU A 55 -2.17 -22.13 18.60
N ASP A 56 -3.15 -23.03 18.52
CA ASP A 56 -4.32 -22.83 17.70
C ASP A 56 -5.18 -21.67 18.25
N GLY A 57 -5.72 -20.86 17.33
CA GLY A 57 -6.56 -19.70 17.66
C GLY A 57 -5.81 -18.43 18.10
N LEU A 58 -4.50 -18.48 18.36
CA LEU A 58 -3.71 -17.29 18.70
C LEU A 58 -3.27 -16.52 17.46
N LEU A 59 -2.86 -17.24 16.43
CA LEU A 59 -2.26 -16.70 15.21
C LEU A 59 -2.83 -17.43 13.97
N PRO A 60 -2.77 -16.82 12.78
CA PRO A 60 -3.06 -17.53 11.54
C PRO A 60 -2.20 -18.79 11.36
N SER A 61 -2.78 -19.85 10.78
CA SER A 61 -2.08 -21.13 10.55
C SER A 61 -0.75 -20.96 9.78
N ALA A 62 -0.71 -20.04 8.81
CA ALA A 62 0.52 -19.72 8.08
C ALA A 62 1.66 -19.22 9.00
N THR A 63 1.36 -18.37 9.97
CA THR A 63 2.36 -17.89 10.93
C THR A 63 2.75 -18.96 11.95
N ILE A 64 1.81 -19.83 12.35
CA ILE A 64 2.10 -20.96 13.24
C ILE A 64 3.13 -21.90 12.58
N MET A 65 2.93 -22.22 11.31
CA MET A 65 3.86 -23.05 10.52
C MET A 65 5.26 -22.43 10.43
N VAL A 66 5.36 -21.13 10.18
CA VAL A 66 6.66 -20.46 10.13
C VAL A 66 7.34 -20.48 11.50
N VAL A 67 6.59 -20.24 12.58
CA VAL A 67 7.09 -20.31 13.95
C VAL A 67 7.56 -21.73 14.30
N SER A 68 6.84 -22.78 13.90
CA SER A 68 7.23 -24.18 14.16
C SER A 68 8.50 -24.60 13.40
N ILE A 69 8.61 -24.21 12.13
CA ILE A 69 9.80 -24.49 11.30
C ILE A 69 11.01 -23.77 11.89
N THR A 70 10.86 -22.47 12.17
CA THR A 70 11.94 -21.66 12.74
C THR A 70 12.37 -22.20 14.10
N ALA A 71 11.43 -22.49 15.00
CA ALA A 71 11.69 -23.09 16.31
C ALA A 71 12.50 -24.38 16.23
N SER A 72 12.18 -25.26 15.27
CA SER A 72 12.93 -26.51 15.05
C SER A 72 14.39 -26.29 14.66
N THR A 73 14.68 -25.13 14.03
CA THR A 73 16.03 -24.72 13.62
C THR A 73 16.67 -23.68 14.55
N THR A 74 16.01 -23.32 15.65
CA THR A 74 16.52 -22.26 16.54
C THR A 74 17.83 -22.66 17.21
N SER A 75 18.74 -21.69 17.31
CA SER A 75 20.01 -21.83 18.04
C SER A 75 19.93 -21.35 19.50
N GLY A 76 18.71 -21.13 19.99
CA GLY A 76 18.46 -20.51 21.29
C GLY A 76 18.76 -21.42 22.47
N LYS A 77 18.93 -20.81 23.65
CA LYS A 77 19.23 -21.52 24.90
C LYS A 77 18.06 -21.41 25.87
N ARG A 78 17.91 -22.41 26.75
CA ARG A 78 16.92 -22.37 27.83
C ARG A 78 17.21 -21.20 28.77
N LEU A 79 16.16 -20.48 29.17
CA LEU A 79 16.27 -19.36 30.11
C LEU A 79 16.43 -19.87 31.54
N PRO A 80 17.18 -19.17 32.41
CA PRO A 80 17.17 -19.44 33.83
C PRO A 80 15.78 -19.11 34.42
N GLU A 81 15.37 -19.89 35.42
CA GLU A 81 14.02 -19.85 35.98
C GLU A 81 13.61 -18.45 36.49
N GLN A 82 14.54 -17.71 37.10
CA GLN A 82 14.30 -16.35 37.58
C GLN A 82 13.96 -15.38 36.43
N VAL A 83 14.67 -15.49 35.30
CA VAL A 83 14.41 -14.63 34.13
C VAL A 83 13.11 -15.05 33.46
N LEU A 84 12.83 -16.36 33.40
CA LEU A 84 11.58 -16.87 32.86
C LEU A 84 10.38 -16.32 33.63
N GLN A 85 10.39 -16.41 34.96
CA GLN A 85 9.31 -15.88 35.81
C GLN A 85 9.10 -14.39 35.58
N ASN A 86 10.18 -13.59 35.60
CA ASN A 86 10.11 -12.16 35.30
C ASN A 86 9.51 -11.87 33.90
N THR A 87 9.84 -12.69 32.89
CA THR A 87 9.25 -12.54 31.54
C THR A 87 7.78 -12.91 31.49
N ILE A 88 7.35 -13.94 32.22
CA ILE A 88 5.94 -14.34 32.29
C ILE A 88 5.13 -13.28 33.02
N ASP A 89 5.63 -12.75 34.14
CA ASP A 89 5.01 -11.66 34.88
C ASP A 89 4.86 -10.39 34.02
N ALA A 90 5.88 -10.08 33.20
CA ALA A 90 5.78 -8.98 32.24
C ALA A 90 4.74 -9.24 31.14
N CYS A 91 4.60 -10.49 30.68
CA CYS A 91 3.53 -10.87 29.75
C CYS A 91 2.14 -10.68 30.37
N ASP A 92 1.98 -11.04 31.65
CA ASP A 92 0.72 -10.88 32.38
C ASP A 92 0.37 -9.42 32.62
N CYS A 93 1.36 -8.60 32.98
CA CYS A 93 1.22 -7.15 33.00
C CYS A 93 0.75 -6.61 31.64
N SER A 94 1.36 -7.05 30.54
CA SER A 94 0.98 -6.61 29.17
C SER A 94 -0.47 -6.98 28.83
N LEU A 95 -0.90 -8.20 29.19
CA LEU A 95 -2.27 -8.66 28.98
C LEU A 95 -3.28 -7.90 29.85
N ALA A 96 -2.94 -7.60 31.10
CA ALA A 96 -3.77 -6.78 31.99
C ALA A 96 -3.96 -5.35 31.46
N LEU A 97 -2.90 -4.75 30.90
CA LEU A 97 -2.95 -3.45 30.24
C LEU A 97 -3.84 -3.48 28.99
N ASP A 98 -3.78 -4.53 28.17
CA ASP A 98 -4.67 -4.72 27.00
C ASP A 98 -6.14 -4.83 27.40
N LEU A 99 -6.45 -5.58 28.47
CA LEU A 99 -7.81 -5.68 29.00
C LEU A 99 -8.31 -4.32 29.51
N SER A 100 -7.46 -3.57 30.22
CA SER A 100 -7.80 -2.23 30.71
C SER A 100 -8.03 -1.26 29.55
N ARG A 101 -7.19 -1.31 28.51
CA ARG A 101 -7.37 -0.54 27.28
C ARG A 101 -8.71 -0.85 26.59
N LYS A 102 -9.09 -2.12 26.50
CA LYS A 102 -10.38 -2.54 25.93
C LYS A 102 -11.56 -1.97 26.69
N LYS A 103 -11.55 -2.04 28.02
CA LYS A 103 -12.59 -1.44 28.88
C LYS A 103 -12.76 0.06 28.61
N VAL A 104 -11.65 0.79 28.42
CA VAL A 104 -11.70 2.22 28.08
C VAL A 104 -12.28 2.45 26.68
N LEU A 105 -11.91 1.62 25.70
CA LEU A 105 -12.48 1.69 24.35
C LEU A 105 -13.98 1.45 24.35
N ASP A 106 -14.46 0.42 25.06
CA ASP A 106 -15.88 0.09 25.16
C ASP A 106 -16.65 1.24 25.84
N PHE A 107 -16.08 1.83 26.90
CA PHE A 107 -16.66 2.99 27.55
C PHE A 107 -16.77 4.20 26.60
N LEU A 108 -15.73 4.47 25.81
CA LEU A 108 -15.75 5.56 24.83
C LEU A 108 -16.74 5.29 23.70
N GLU A 109 -16.89 4.05 23.27
CA GLU A 109 -17.84 3.67 22.23
C GLU A 109 -19.28 3.99 22.65
N THR A 110 -19.68 3.64 23.87
CA THR A 110 -21.03 3.94 24.40
C THR A 110 -21.31 5.43 24.48
N ARG A 111 -20.29 6.26 24.74
CA ARG A 111 -20.41 7.72 24.85
C ARG A 111 -20.08 8.49 23.58
N MET A 112 -19.70 7.80 22.51
CA MET A 112 -19.23 8.44 21.27
C MET A 112 -20.29 9.33 20.63
N GLY A 113 -21.57 8.96 20.76
CA GLY A 113 -22.69 9.77 20.28
C GLY A 113 -22.78 11.15 20.92
N HIS A 114 -22.30 11.31 22.15
CA HIS A 114 -22.25 12.60 22.84
C HIS A 114 -20.92 13.33 22.60
N ILE A 115 -19.81 12.60 22.54
CA ILE A 115 -18.46 13.18 22.42
C ILE A 115 -18.18 13.69 21.00
N ALA A 116 -18.47 12.87 19.99
CA ALA A 116 -18.20 13.18 18.59
C ALA A 116 -19.36 12.70 17.69
N PRO A 117 -20.52 13.37 17.75
CA PRO A 117 -21.72 12.97 17.03
C PRO A 117 -21.52 12.99 15.52
N ASN A 118 -20.80 13.97 14.95
CA ASN A 118 -20.63 14.04 13.50
C ASN A 118 -19.65 12.98 12.99
N LEU A 119 -18.56 12.72 13.73
CA LEU A 119 -17.59 11.67 13.38
C LEU A 119 -18.22 10.28 13.47
N SER A 120 -18.97 10.01 14.55
CA SER A 120 -19.66 8.73 14.77
C SER A 120 -20.63 8.41 13.65
N VAL A 121 -21.39 9.40 13.17
CA VAL A 121 -22.33 9.20 12.05
C VAL A 121 -21.62 8.79 10.77
N ILE A 122 -20.41 9.28 10.50
CA ILE A 122 -19.68 8.97 9.25
C ILE A 122 -19.01 7.61 9.31
N VAL A 123 -18.30 7.31 10.41
CA VAL A 123 -17.35 6.19 10.50
C VAL A 123 -17.90 5.04 11.38
N GLY A 124 -18.90 5.31 12.21
CA GLY A 124 -19.40 4.40 13.24
C GLY A 124 -18.75 4.67 14.60
N SER A 125 -19.44 4.32 15.68
CA SER A 125 -19.01 4.54 17.07
C SER A 125 -17.72 3.80 17.40
N ALA A 126 -17.64 2.51 17.05
CA ALA A 126 -16.47 1.65 17.31
C ALA A 126 -15.20 2.20 16.65
N VAL A 127 -15.29 2.59 15.38
CA VAL A 127 -14.13 3.08 14.62
C VAL A 127 -13.77 4.50 15.05
N ALA A 128 -14.76 5.35 15.33
CA ALA A 128 -14.52 6.68 15.88
C ALA A 128 -13.79 6.61 17.24
N ALA A 129 -14.17 5.69 18.13
CA ALA A 129 -13.49 5.46 19.40
C ALA A 129 -12.02 5.07 19.19
N LYS A 130 -11.75 4.12 18.28
CA LYS A 130 -10.36 3.70 17.95
C LYS A 130 -9.53 4.85 17.39
N LEU A 131 -10.09 5.67 16.50
CA LEU A 131 -9.43 6.84 15.92
C LEU A 131 -9.12 7.90 16.99
N MET A 132 -10.07 8.18 17.88
CA MET A 132 -9.87 9.12 18.98
C MET A 132 -8.82 8.63 19.97
N VAL A 133 -8.87 7.36 20.36
CA VAL A 133 -7.91 6.77 21.30
C VAL A 133 -6.49 6.84 20.75
N THR A 134 -6.30 6.45 19.49
CA THR A 134 -4.97 6.47 18.85
C THR A 134 -4.46 7.86 18.52
N ALA A 135 -5.34 8.83 18.28
CA ALA A 135 -4.93 10.22 18.13
C ALA A 135 -4.62 10.90 19.49
N GLY A 136 -5.06 10.33 20.61
CA GLY A 136 -4.90 10.92 21.94
C GLY A 136 -6.00 11.94 22.30
N GLY A 137 -7.17 11.83 21.69
CA GLY A 137 -8.33 12.68 21.95
C GLY A 137 -8.89 13.37 20.71
N LEU A 138 -9.94 14.17 20.89
CA LEU A 138 -10.65 14.83 19.80
C LEU A 138 -9.84 16.01 19.20
N SER A 139 -9.24 16.85 20.04
CA SER A 139 -8.46 18.02 19.58
C SER A 139 -7.21 17.61 18.79
N PRO A 140 -6.39 16.64 19.25
CA PRO A 140 -5.29 16.11 18.46
C PRO A 140 -5.76 15.51 17.13
N LEU A 141 -6.86 14.75 17.13
CA LEU A 141 -7.45 14.16 15.92
C LEU A 141 -7.88 15.23 14.91
N ALA A 142 -8.46 16.33 15.38
CA ALA A 142 -8.86 17.46 14.55
C ALA A 142 -7.66 18.16 13.88
N ASN A 143 -6.51 18.21 14.57
CA ASN A 143 -5.27 18.80 14.07
C ASN A 143 -4.52 17.91 13.07
N LEU A 144 -4.82 16.60 13.04
CA LEU A 144 -4.20 15.70 12.07
C LEU A 144 -4.61 16.05 10.62
N PRO A 145 -3.73 15.76 9.63
CA PRO A 145 -4.07 15.77 8.21
C PRO A 145 -4.75 14.46 7.77
N SER A 146 -5.52 14.52 6.68
CA SER A 146 -6.32 13.39 6.15
C SER A 146 -5.49 12.18 5.75
N CYS A 147 -4.25 12.40 5.34
CA CYS A 147 -3.33 11.34 4.96
C CYS A 147 -2.89 10.48 6.16
N ILE A 148 -2.77 11.06 7.36
CA ILE A 148 -2.38 10.34 8.59
C ILE A 148 -3.56 9.54 9.12
N VAL A 149 -4.76 10.12 9.17
CA VAL A 149 -5.96 9.43 9.66
C VAL A 149 -6.29 8.16 8.87
N ARG A 150 -5.99 8.16 7.57
CA ARG A 150 -6.06 6.95 6.73
C ARG A 150 -5.18 5.80 7.23
N LEU A 151 -4.01 6.12 7.77
CA LEU A 151 -2.99 5.18 8.22
C LEU A 151 -3.14 4.80 9.70
N LEU A 152 -4.00 5.49 10.47
CA LEU A 152 -4.22 5.18 11.88
C LEU A 152 -4.78 3.76 12.04
N GLY A 153 -4.08 2.92 12.81
CA GLY A 153 -4.43 1.52 13.00
C GLY A 153 -3.97 0.57 11.89
N ALA A 154 -3.19 1.05 10.92
CA ALA A 154 -2.58 0.18 9.93
C ALA A 154 -1.59 -0.77 10.63
N LYS A 155 -1.90 -2.07 10.61
CA LYS A 155 -1.03 -3.10 11.18
C LYS A 155 0.18 -3.31 10.27
N LYS A 156 1.36 -3.41 10.87
CA LYS A 156 2.53 -3.97 10.19
C LYS A 156 2.28 -5.47 10.04
N THR A 157 2.09 -5.96 8.82
CA THR A 157 1.99 -7.41 8.59
C THR A 157 3.31 -7.94 8.09
N ASN A 158 3.59 -9.20 8.45
CA ASN A 158 4.73 -9.91 7.94
C ASN A 158 4.53 -10.28 6.47
N LEU A 159 5.60 -10.20 5.67
CA LEU A 159 5.70 -10.80 4.34
C LEU A 159 5.84 -12.33 4.41
N ALA A 160 5.42 -12.94 5.53
CA ALA A 160 5.38 -14.37 5.73
C ALA A 160 4.21 -14.94 4.91
N GLY A 161 4.45 -15.11 3.61
CA GLY A 161 3.51 -15.63 2.62
C GLY A 161 3.82 -15.09 1.23
N PHE A 162 3.76 -15.95 0.21
CA PHE A 162 4.03 -15.62 -1.22
C PHE A 162 2.99 -14.67 -1.86
N SER A 163 2.16 -13.99 -1.08
CA SER A 163 1.02 -13.20 -1.54
C SER A 163 1.39 -11.73 -1.80
N THR A 164 1.31 -11.30 -3.06
CA THR A 164 1.51 -9.91 -3.49
C THR A 164 0.31 -9.00 -3.23
N VAL A 165 -0.90 -9.57 -3.09
CA VAL A 165 -2.18 -8.86 -2.90
C VAL A 165 -2.22 -8.08 -1.60
N THR A 166 -1.61 -8.62 -0.54
CA THR A 166 -1.52 -8.00 0.78
C THR A 166 -0.91 -6.59 0.67
N THR A 167 0.02 -6.37 -0.28
CA THR A 167 0.73 -5.08 -0.54
C THR A 167 -0.21 -3.88 -0.72
N SER A 168 -1.40 -4.12 -1.25
CA SER A 168 -2.41 -3.07 -1.47
C SER A 168 -3.22 -2.72 -0.22
N GLN A 169 -3.42 -3.68 0.69
CA GLN A 169 -4.19 -3.53 1.94
C GLN A 169 -3.39 -2.84 3.06
N PHE A 170 -2.05 -2.87 3.03
CA PHE A 170 -1.17 -2.23 4.04
C PHE A 170 -1.38 -0.73 4.27
N ARG A 171 -2.18 -0.07 3.44
CA ARG A 171 -2.36 1.38 3.45
C ARG A 171 -3.67 1.83 4.11
N VAL A 172 -4.46 0.91 4.64
CA VAL A 172 -5.74 1.23 5.28
C VAL A 172 -5.68 0.75 6.73
N GLY A 173 -5.95 1.67 7.66
CA GLY A 173 -6.04 1.35 9.08
C GLY A 173 -7.48 1.10 9.52
N TYR A 174 -7.90 1.70 10.64
CA TYR A 174 -9.25 1.48 11.20
C TYR A 174 -10.40 1.84 10.25
N ILE A 175 -10.15 2.73 9.27
CA ILE A 175 -11.13 3.10 8.24
C ILE A 175 -11.59 1.88 7.41
N GLU A 176 -10.77 0.83 7.30
CA GLU A 176 -11.16 -0.42 6.62
C GLU A 176 -12.37 -1.07 7.27
N GLN A 177 -12.50 -0.96 8.60
CA GLN A 177 -13.56 -1.61 9.38
C GLN A 177 -14.93 -0.94 9.20
N THR A 178 -15.00 0.16 8.45
CA THR A 178 -16.24 0.91 8.24
C THR A 178 -17.15 0.22 7.22
N ASP A 179 -18.46 0.28 7.46
CA ASP A 179 -19.48 -0.29 6.58
C ASP A 179 -19.39 0.29 5.15
N ILE A 180 -19.13 1.59 5.05
CA ILE A 180 -19.01 2.31 3.77
C ILE A 180 -17.82 1.78 2.96
N PHE A 181 -16.70 1.48 3.62
CA PHE A 181 -15.53 0.93 2.94
C PHE A 181 -15.75 -0.51 2.50
N GLN A 182 -16.34 -1.34 3.36
CA GLN A 182 -16.59 -2.76 3.06
C GLN A 182 -17.61 -2.97 1.94
N SER A 183 -18.67 -2.15 1.91
CA SER A 183 -19.68 -2.15 0.84
C SER A 183 -19.17 -1.64 -0.51
N THR A 184 -18.04 -0.92 -0.54
CA THR A 184 -17.48 -0.38 -1.79
C THR A 184 -16.74 -1.49 -2.58
N PRO A 185 -16.89 -1.55 -3.92
CA PRO A 185 -16.14 -2.49 -4.76
C PRO A 185 -14.61 -2.30 -4.65
N PRO A 186 -13.82 -3.37 -4.75
CA PRO A 186 -12.38 -3.35 -4.45
C PRO A 186 -11.57 -2.36 -5.30
N SER A 187 -11.98 -2.12 -6.55
CA SER A 187 -11.35 -1.14 -7.44
C SER A 187 -11.43 0.31 -6.93
N LEU A 188 -12.48 0.64 -6.19
CA LEU A 188 -12.75 2.00 -5.69
C LEU A 188 -12.34 2.20 -4.23
N ARG A 189 -12.07 1.12 -3.47
CA ARG A 189 -11.76 1.15 -2.04
C ARG A 189 -10.69 2.17 -1.66
N MET A 190 -9.58 2.24 -2.40
CA MET A 190 -8.51 3.21 -2.10
C MET A 190 -8.95 4.66 -2.30
N ARG A 191 -9.81 4.93 -3.28
CA ARG A 191 -10.35 6.26 -3.55
C ARG A 191 -11.36 6.64 -2.45
N THR A 192 -12.23 5.70 -2.08
CA THR A 192 -13.20 5.84 -0.98
C THR A 192 -12.51 6.07 0.34
N CYS A 193 -11.44 5.34 0.64
CA CYS A 193 -10.66 5.51 1.87
C CYS A 193 -10.11 6.95 2.03
N ARG A 194 -9.57 7.53 0.95
CA ARG A 194 -9.08 8.93 0.96
C ARG A 194 -10.20 9.92 1.19
N LEU A 195 -11.34 9.70 0.52
CA LEU A 195 -12.51 10.54 0.69
C LEU A 195 -13.06 10.47 2.11
N LEU A 196 -13.22 9.25 2.64
CA LEU A 196 -13.71 8.97 3.97
C LEU A 196 -12.80 9.64 5.01
N ALA A 197 -11.49 9.40 4.97
CA ALA A 197 -10.52 10.06 5.86
C ALA A 197 -10.61 11.59 5.80
N GLY A 198 -10.74 12.17 4.60
CA GLY A 198 -10.88 13.62 4.43
C GLY A 198 -12.15 14.17 5.07
N LYS A 199 -13.29 13.49 4.90
CA LYS A 199 -14.58 13.90 5.48
C LYS A 199 -14.65 13.63 6.98
N SER A 200 -14.04 12.55 7.47
CA SER A 200 -13.92 12.24 8.89
C SER A 200 -13.16 13.32 9.65
N ILE A 201 -12.06 13.85 9.10
CA ILE A 201 -11.33 14.95 9.74
C ILE A 201 -12.14 16.23 9.76
N LEU A 202 -12.85 16.54 8.67
CA LEU A 202 -13.74 17.70 8.67
C LEU A 202 -14.82 17.57 9.76
N ALA A 203 -15.38 16.38 9.94
CA ALA A 203 -16.32 16.11 11.03
C ALA A 203 -15.66 16.22 12.41
N ALA A 204 -14.47 15.65 12.61
CA ALA A 204 -13.73 15.74 13.86
C ALA A 204 -13.38 17.20 14.23
N ARG A 205 -13.04 18.04 13.25
CA ARG A 205 -12.81 19.48 13.45
C ARG A 205 -14.08 20.22 13.85
N ILE A 206 -15.22 19.86 13.25
CA ILE A 206 -16.52 20.41 13.63
C ILE A 206 -16.86 20.00 15.07
N ASP A 207 -16.69 18.72 15.41
CA ASP A 207 -16.96 18.20 16.76
C ASP A 207 -16.03 18.84 17.81
N SER A 208 -14.77 19.12 17.46
CA SER A 208 -13.80 19.76 18.36
C SER A 208 -14.11 21.24 18.63
N VAL A 209 -14.74 21.95 17.70
CA VAL A 209 -15.00 23.40 17.79
C VAL A 209 -16.44 23.71 18.19
N SER A 210 -17.41 22.89 17.78
CA SER A 210 -18.83 23.17 17.90
C SER A 210 -19.60 21.98 18.46
N GLY A 211 -20.01 22.07 19.73
CA GLY A 211 -20.78 21.05 20.44
C GLY A 211 -22.26 20.99 20.08
N HIS A 212 -22.64 21.04 18.80
CA HIS A 212 -24.04 20.78 18.43
C HIS A 212 -24.29 19.26 18.41
N PRO A 213 -25.08 18.72 19.35
CA PRO A 213 -25.23 17.27 19.55
C PRO A 213 -26.04 16.59 18.45
N THR A 214 -26.66 17.35 17.54
CA THR A 214 -27.65 16.85 16.58
C THR A 214 -27.04 16.02 15.44
N GLY A 215 -25.71 16.09 15.21
CA GLY A 215 -25.02 15.29 14.18
C GLY A 215 -25.42 15.60 12.72
N ASN A 216 -26.18 16.68 12.47
CA ASN A 216 -26.73 17.02 11.15
C ASN A 216 -25.64 17.25 10.10
N LYS A 217 -24.53 17.87 10.48
CA LYS A 217 -23.38 18.09 9.59
C LYS A 217 -22.73 16.76 9.20
N GLY A 218 -22.59 15.83 10.15
CA GLY A 218 -22.10 14.47 9.91
C GLY A 218 -22.98 13.71 8.91
N ARG A 219 -24.31 13.78 9.06
CA ARG A 219 -25.27 13.20 8.11
C ARG A 219 -25.09 13.76 6.69
N ALA A 220 -25.06 15.08 6.55
CA ALA A 220 -24.84 15.74 5.26
C ALA A 220 -23.48 15.36 4.61
N LEU A 221 -22.44 15.14 5.42
CA LEU A 221 -21.14 14.67 4.93
C LEU A 221 -21.21 13.20 4.50
N ARG A 222 -21.92 12.34 5.23
CA ARG A 222 -22.16 10.94 4.87
C ARG A 222 -22.92 10.83 3.55
N ASP A 223 -23.97 11.61 3.36
CA ASP A 223 -24.73 11.63 2.10
C ASP A 223 -23.86 12.05 0.91
N LYS A 224 -22.98 13.05 1.12
CA LYS A 224 -22.00 13.44 0.10
C LYS A 224 -21.05 12.31 -0.25
N ILE A 225 -20.60 11.53 0.74
CA ILE A 225 -19.74 10.36 0.51
C ILE A 225 -20.47 9.33 -0.34
N LEU A 226 -21.69 8.96 0.05
CA LEU A 226 -22.49 7.97 -0.67
C LEU A 226 -22.74 8.39 -2.13
N LYS A 227 -23.20 9.63 -2.35
CA LYS A 227 -23.40 10.18 -3.70
C LYS A 227 -22.14 10.16 -4.56
N THR A 228 -20.98 10.45 -3.97
CA THR A 228 -19.72 10.38 -4.73
C THR A 228 -19.28 8.97 -5.07
N ILE A 229 -19.57 7.98 -4.19
CA ILE A 229 -19.27 6.58 -4.46
C ILE A 229 -20.18 6.06 -5.57
N GLU A 230 -21.48 6.36 -5.50
CA GLU A 230 -22.46 6.03 -6.52
C GLU A 230 -22.04 6.59 -7.89
N LYS A 231 -21.69 7.88 -7.94
CA LYS A 231 -21.16 8.52 -9.16
C LYS A 231 -19.88 7.87 -9.71
N TRP A 232 -19.06 7.23 -8.88
CA TRP A 232 -17.87 6.51 -9.36
C TRP A 232 -18.19 5.12 -9.91
N GLN A 233 -19.32 4.54 -9.51
CA GLN A 233 -19.81 3.27 -10.04
C GLN A 233 -20.51 3.45 -11.38
N GLU A 234 -21.04 4.65 -11.66
CA GLU A 234 -21.58 5.00 -12.97
C GLU A 234 -20.52 4.80 -14.07
N PRO A 235 -20.79 3.97 -15.10
CA PRO A 235 -19.87 3.83 -16.22
C PRO A 235 -19.78 5.15 -16.99
N PRO A 236 -18.60 5.49 -17.56
CA PRO A 236 -18.50 6.67 -18.39
C PRO A 236 -19.43 6.53 -19.61
N PRO A 237 -20.04 7.63 -20.08
CA PRO A 237 -20.88 7.58 -21.25
C PRO A 237 -20.09 7.07 -22.46
N ALA A 238 -20.76 6.29 -23.32
CA ALA A 238 -20.13 5.72 -24.51
C ALA A 238 -19.50 6.82 -25.37
N LYS A 239 -18.22 6.65 -25.70
CA LYS A 239 -17.53 7.58 -26.60
C LYS A 239 -18.12 7.43 -28.00
N ARG A 240 -18.67 8.51 -28.54
CA ARG A 240 -19.07 8.56 -29.94
C ARG A 240 -17.82 8.41 -30.83
N PRO A 241 -17.91 7.69 -31.96
CA PRO A 241 -16.79 7.60 -32.89
C PRO A 241 -16.41 9.01 -33.34
N LYS A 242 -15.14 9.39 -33.14
CA LYS A 242 -14.65 10.68 -33.62
C LYS A 242 -14.49 10.57 -35.14
N PRO A 243 -15.16 11.43 -35.92
CA PRO A 243 -14.98 11.41 -37.37
C PRO A 243 -13.52 11.71 -37.69
N LEU A 244 -13.01 11.08 -38.75
CA LEU A 244 -11.71 11.44 -39.29
C LEU A 244 -11.75 12.91 -39.73
N LEU A 245 -10.60 13.57 -39.63
CA LEU A 245 -10.46 14.89 -40.24
C LEU A 245 -10.69 14.74 -41.75
N VAL A 246 -11.39 15.70 -42.33
CA VAL A 246 -11.58 15.76 -43.78
C VAL A 246 -10.20 15.76 -44.44
N PRO A 247 -9.94 14.87 -45.42
CA PRO A 247 -8.70 14.90 -46.17
C PRO A 247 -8.51 16.28 -46.83
N ASP A 248 -7.57 17.08 -46.33
CA ASP A 248 -7.21 18.37 -46.92
C ASP A 248 -5.95 18.18 -47.77
N CYS A 249 -6.05 18.43 -49.08
CA CYS A 249 -4.94 18.36 -50.02
C CYS A 249 -4.04 19.61 -49.99
N LYS A 250 -4.29 20.57 -49.10
CA LYS A 250 -3.48 21.80 -49.02
C LYS A 250 -2.02 21.50 -48.67
N PRO A 251 -1.07 22.18 -49.34
CA PRO A 251 0.35 22.01 -49.05
C PRO A 251 0.65 22.44 -47.60
N LYS A 252 1.40 21.60 -46.88
CA LYS A 252 1.85 21.93 -45.51
C LYS A 252 2.78 23.14 -45.54
N LYS A 253 2.59 24.07 -44.59
CA LYS A 253 3.48 25.24 -44.42
C LYS A 253 4.93 24.77 -44.22
N LYS A 254 5.84 25.24 -45.09
CA LYS A 254 7.28 24.97 -44.97
C LYS A 254 7.84 25.74 -43.77
N ARG A 255 8.59 25.04 -42.92
CA ARG A 255 9.26 25.61 -41.74
C ARG A 255 10.70 25.12 -41.68
N GLY A 256 11.60 26.02 -41.27
CA GLY A 256 13.00 25.75 -40.96
C GLY A 256 13.25 25.60 -39.47
N GLY A 257 14.53 25.60 -39.07
CA GLY A 257 14.94 25.62 -37.66
C GLY A 257 15.47 24.28 -37.15
N TRP A 258 16.39 24.36 -36.19
CA TRP A 258 17.11 23.21 -35.65
C TRP A 258 16.18 22.15 -35.03
N ARG A 259 15.18 22.58 -34.24
CA ARG A 259 14.21 21.67 -33.60
C ARG A 259 13.39 20.88 -34.62
N LEU A 260 12.89 21.56 -35.66
CA LEU A 260 12.09 20.92 -36.69
C LEU A 260 12.94 20.04 -37.61
N ARG A 261 14.16 20.47 -37.95
CA ARG A 261 15.13 19.63 -38.68
C ARG A 261 15.42 18.35 -37.90
N ARG A 262 15.65 18.44 -36.58
CA ARG A 262 15.87 17.29 -35.71
C ARG A 262 14.65 16.37 -35.62
N MET A 263 13.44 16.93 -35.60
CA MET A 263 12.19 16.14 -35.65
C MET A 263 12.03 15.43 -36.99
N LYS A 264 12.24 16.14 -38.12
CA LYS A 264 12.20 15.55 -39.47
C LYS A 264 13.26 14.46 -39.64
N GLN A 265 14.47 14.66 -39.12
CA GLN A 265 15.53 13.65 -39.13
C GLN A 265 15.12 12.35 -38.42
N ARG A 266 14.28 12.41 -37.36
CA ARG A 266 13.80 11.19 -36.67
C ARG A 266 12.92 10.30 -37.54
N TYR A 267 12.18 10.89 -38.47
CA TYR A 267 11.22 10.18 -39.32
C TYR A 267 11.69 10.05 -40.78
N ALA A 268 12.72 10.81 -41.17
CA ALA A 268 13.27 10.77 -42.51
C ALA A 268 14.04 9.46 -42.72
N ILE A 269 13.91 8.90 -43.92
CA ILE A 269 14.72 7.78 -44.38
C ILE A 269 16.20 8.22 -44.31
N THR A 270 17.01 7.42 -43.62
CA THR A 270 18.46 7.68 -43.48
C THR A 270 19.15 7.54 -44.82
N ASP A 271 20.28 8.22 -45.01
CA ASP A 271 21.01 8.14 -46.27
C ASP A 271 21.54 6.72 -46.54
N MET A 272 21.88 5.96 -45.50
CA MET A 272 22.18 4.52 -45.60
C MET A 272 20.98 3.73 -46.12
N ARG A 273 19.76 3.97 -45.60
CA ARG A 273 18.55 3.29 -46.10
C ARG A 273 18.18 3.73 -47.51
N LYS A 274 18.46 4.99 -47.90
CA LYS A 274 18.30 5.45 -49.28
C LYS A 274 19.26 4.73 -50.24
N MET A 275 20.50 4.44 -49.82
CA MET A 275 21.46 3.66 -50.62
C MET A 275 21.06 2.19 -50.70
N ALA A 276 20.59 1.60 -49.61
CA ALA A 276 20.05 0.24 -49.61
C ALA A 276 18.81 0.10 -50.52
N ASN A 277 17.98 1.14 -50.62
CA ASN A 277 16.83 1.16 -51.52
C ASN A 277 17.21 1.40 -53.01
N ARG A 278 18.49 1.62 -53.35
CA ARG A 278 18.95 1.74 -54.74
C ARG A 278 19.51 0.40 -55.19
N ILE A 279 19.15 0.00 -56.40
CA ILE A 279 19.50 -1.28 -57.00
C ILE A 279 20.28 -1.01 -58.29
N GLN A 280 21.38 -1.71 -58.53
CA GLN A 280 22.07 -1.62 -59.81
C GLN A 280 21.37 -2.52 -60.83
N PHE A 281 20.99 -1.92 -61.95
CA PHE A 281 20.39 -2.68 -63.04
C PHE A 281 21.43 -3.63 -63.65
N GLY A 282 21.06 -4.91 -63.78
CA GLY A 282 21.89 -5.94 -64.43
C GLY A 282 22.97 -6.57 -63.56
N VAL A 283 23.07 -6.24 -62.27
CA VAL A 283 24.03 -6.84 -61.33
C VAL A 283 23.26 -7.51 -60.18
N ALA A 284 23.65 -8.73 -59.81
CA ALA A 284 23.04 -9.45 -58.69
C ALA A 284 23.36 -8.73 -57.36
N GLU A 285 22.36 -8.58 -56.50
CA GLU A 285 22.52 -7.91 -55.21
C GLU A 285 23.17 -8.82 -54.17
N GLU A 286 23.99 -8.22 -53.31
CA GLU A 286 24.41 -8.87 -52.07
C GLU A 286 23.24 -8.91 -51.09
N THR A 287 22.86 -10.11 -50.67
CA THR A 287 21.77 -10.35 -49.73
C THR A 287 22.33 -10.92 -48.43
N TYR A 288 21.71 -10.56 -47.31
CA TYR A 288 21.94 -11.23 -46.03
C TYR A 288 20.78 -12.15 -45.71
N LEU A 289 21.12 -13.38 -45.34
CA LEU A 289 20.19 -14.36 -44.78
C LEU A 289 20.09 -14.12 -43.28
N GLY A 290 19.27 -13.14 -42.89
CA GLY A 290 18.89 -12.93 -41.50
C GLY A 290 17.84 -13.94 -41.05
N ASP A 291 16.67 -13.47 -40.61
CA ASP A 291 15.53 -14.27 -40.14
C ASP A 291 14.84 -15.12 -41.25
N GLY A 292 15.59 -15.66 -42.21
CA GLY A 292 15.08 -16.50 -43.30
C GLY A 292 14.42 -15.74 -44.46
N ILE A 293 14.32 -14.42 -44.39
CA ILE A 293 13.93 -13.55 -45.51
C ILE A 293 15.19 -12.82 -45.97
N GLY A 294 15.59 -13.05 -47.23
CA GLY A 294 16.77 -12.41 -47.80
C GLY A 294 16.58 -10.89 -47.89
N GLU A 295 17.29 -10.13 -47.06
CA GLU A 295 17.33 -8.68 -47.17
C GLU A 295 18.48 -8.26 -48.09
N GLY A 296 18.16 -7.59 -49.19
CA GLY A 296 19.15 -7.03 -50.12
C GLY A 296 19.79 -5.76 -49.55
N TYR A 297 21.11 -5.65 -49.67
CA TYR A 297 21.84 -4.43 -49.31
C TYR A 297 21.82 -3.36 -50.41
N GLY A 298 21.27 -3.67 -51.60
CA GLY A 298 21.29 -2.78 -52.75
C GLY A 298 22.69 -2.27 -53.06
N MET A 299 22.82 -0.96 -53.32
CA MET A 299 24.11 -0.31 -53.55
C MET A 299 25.01 -0.21 -52.29
N LEU A 300 24.52 -0.55 -51.09
CA LEU A 300 25.32 -0.48 -49.86
C LEU A 300 26.35 -1.62 -49.77
N GLY A 301 26.08 -2.78 -50.38
CA GLY A 301 27.01 -3.91 -50.42
C GLY A 301 28.28 -3.63 -51.24
N GLN A 302 28.15 -2.85 -52.31
CA GLN A 302 29.27 -2.48 -53.19
C GLN A 302 30.21 -1.42 -52.60
N ALA A 303 29.77 -0.67 -51.58
CA ALA A 303 30.54 0.42 -50.98
C ALA A 303 31.41 -0.10 -49.82
N LEU A 304 32.69 -0.37 -50.10
CA LEU A 304 33.70 -0.75 -49.10
C LEU A 304 33.86 0.35 -48.02
N ARG A 305 33.27 0.08 -46.84
CA ARG A 305 33.36 0.83 -45.57
C ARG A 305 32.60 2.17 -45.52
N VAL A 306 31.30 2.10 -45.24
CA VAL A 306 30.57 3.22 -44.63
C VAL A 306 30.88 3.26 -43.14
N SER A 307 31.51 4.34 -42.66
CA SER A 307 31.79 4.51 -41.23
C SER A 307 30.48 4.62 -40.44
N ILE A 308 30.28 3.72 -39.48
CA ILE A 308 29.13 3.72 -38.55
C ILE A 308 29.35 4.87 -37.55
N ALA A 309 29.17 6.11 -37.99
CA ALA A 309 29.14 7.24 -37.07
C ALA A 309 27.96 7.05 -36.12
N LYS A 310 28.18 7.21 -34.79
CA LYS A 310 27.15 7.10 -33.74
C LYS A 310 25.88 7.82 -34.19
N SER A 311 24.87 7.03 -34.58
CA SER A 311 23.69 7.59 -35.23
C SER A 311 22.90 8.42 -34.20
N LYS A 312 22.54 9.65 -34.57
CA LYS A 312 21.68 10.52 -33.74
C LYS A 312 20.23 9.98 -33.62
N LEU A 313 19.99 8.78 -34.16
CA LEU A 313 18.71 8.09 -34.37
C LEU A 313 18.60 6.80 -33.54
N ALA A 314 19.40 6.65 -32.49
CA ALA A 314 19.17 5.59 -31.50
C ALA A 314 17.74 5.68 -30.95
N ALA A 315 17.07 4.53 -30.81
CA ALA A 315 15.75 4.43 -30.22
C ALA A 315 15.78 5.07 -28.82
N LYS A 316 14.95 6.09 -28.61
CA LYS A 316 14.82 6.75 -27.32
C LYS A 316 13.61 6.19 -26.61
N LEU A 317 13.75 5.92 -25.31
CA LEU A 317 12.62 5.57 -24.47
C LEU A 317 11.57 6.69 -24.51
N ALA A 318 10.31 6.28 -24.68
CA ALA A 318 9.20 7.20 -24.53
C ALA A 318 9.16 7.71 -23.09
N LYS A 319 8.87 9.01 -22.92
CA LYS A 319 8.51 9.53 -21.62
C LYS A 319 7.13 8.95 -21.27
N LYS A 320 7.11 8.00 -20.34
CA LYS A 320 5.87 7.43 -19.79
C LYS A 320 5.19 8.45 -18.89
#